data_AF-A0A9Q1MQK3-F1
#
_entry.id   AF-A0A9Q1MQK3-F1
#
_cell.length_a   1.000
_cell.length_b   1.000
_cell.length_c   1.000
_cell.angle_alpha   90.00
_cell.angle_beta   90.00
_cell.angle_gamma   90.00
#
_symmetry.space_group_name_H-M   'P 1'
#
loop_
_entity.id
_entity.type
_entity.pdbx_description
1 polymer ?
#
loop_
_entity_poly.entity_id
_entity_poly.type
_entity_poly.pdbx_seq_one_letter_code
_entity_poly.pdbx_strand_id
1 'polypeptide(L)'
;MQPSGAKDTQLRESNSQKVHPQPMEEAANQNPEAVEAMVSRIFTNISSLKSAYIQLQSAHTPYDPDKIQAADKLVISELKNLSELKHFYREHNPKPVCVSPQDSRLAAEIQEQQSLLKTYEVMVKKFQSEIQNKDSEILQLQQQIQEASQKRVKLEKNLKLRGLSAKESENTVDENGHFSMDLTPEFFRSAVEAAYRAIHDFSKPLINMMKAAGWDLDAAANSIQPDIVYAKRAHKKYAFESHICQRMFSGFQNEFFSVKHENSAVTTDSFYHQYLALREMDPLDVLGQCPDSLFGNFCRSKYLAVVHAKMEASFFGNLDQRNYVMAGGHPRTAFYQAFLKLAKSIWLLHRLAYSFDPPVTVFQVQKGSHFSEGYMESVLQNFIVEENEDKPKVVEGTSASRSQPRANKLVESQCRRTRYPKLCMTSLSNYVTPATEPQQLAQAALKVSLVKAIYTKAYVNKVCKQLQQTKSKDYQAVKDCLDQISDGVSLLFNSVEELHHLNLDKESEFVWHRSNVQTWLSTVLTDVFTCMDGISGYKLGGYKVKATIKAKVLNVAQVTSNALALFNGYAVRHRDSHHSNSGKINKP
;
A
#
# COMPACT_ATOMS: atom_id res chain seq x y z
N MET A 1 -9.01 -14.86 -52.00
CA MET A 1 -10.40 -14.60 -52.43
C MET A 1 -11.26 -15.77 -51.96
N GLN A 2 -12.51 -15.52 -51.59
CA GLN A 2 -13.59 -16.52 -51.39
C GLN A 2 -14.53 -16.45 -52.65
N PRO A 3 -15.63 -17.23 -52.84
CA PRO A 3 -16.62 -17.69 -51.82
C PRO A 3 -17.31 -19.09 -52.02
N SER A 4 -18.22 -19.43 -51.08
CA SER A 4 -19.52 -20.21 -51.17
C SER A 4 -19.69 -21.42 -52.13
N GLY A 5 -20.47 -22.50 -51.86
CA GLY A 5 -21.51 -22.86 -50.85
C GLY A 5 -22.38 -24.03 -51.41
N ALA A 6 -23.50 -24.54 -50.86
CA ALA A 6 -24.17 -24.51 -49.54
C ALA A 6 -25.44 -25.45 -49.54
N LYS A 7 -26.02 -25.80 -48.36
CA LYS A 7 -27.43 -26.32 -48.15
C LYS A 7 -27.78 -27.76 -48.65
N ASP A 8 -28.89 -28.47 -48.33
CA ASP A 8 -29.93 -28.58 -47.24
C ASP A 8 -30.77 -29.89 -47.52
N THR A 9 -31.62 -30.58 -46.71
CA THR A 9 -31.90 -30.79 -45.26
C THR A 9 -32.97 -31.92 -45.02
N GLN A 10 -33.02 -32.54 -43.82
CA GLN A 10 -34.21 -33.05 -43.05
C GLN A 10 -34.93 -34.45 -43.22
N LEU A 11 -35.12 -35.13 -42.05
CA LEU A 11 -36.36 -35.69 -41.41
C LEU A 11 -36.92 -37.15 -41.54
N ARG A 12 -37.52 -37.58 -40.40
CA ARG A 12 -38.63 -38.56 -40.14
C ARG A 12 -38.40 -40.09 -40.27
N GLU A 13 -39.07 -40.99 -39.54
CA GLU A 13 -39.80 -40.94 -38.23
C GLU A 13 -39.90 -42.37 -37.60
N SER A 14 -40.50 -42.53 -36.41
CA SER A 14 -40.47 -43.77 -35.59
C SER A 14 -41.64 -44.75 -35.83
N ASN A 15 -41.50 -46.03 -35.42
CA ASN A 15 -42.65 -46.86 -35.02
C ASN A 15 -42.28 -47.97 -34.00
N SER A 16 -43.29 -48.60 -33.37
CA SER A 16 -43.17 -49.30 -32.08
C SER A 16 -43.94 -50.63 -31.98
N GLN A 17 -43.56 -51.54 -31.07
CA GLN A 17 -44.35 -52.75 -30.77
C GLN A 17 -44.21 -53.28 -29.32
N LYS A 18 -45.29 -53.06 -28.56
CA LYS A 18 -45.95 -53.86 -27.49
C LYS A 18 -45.13 -54.79 -26.56
N VAL A 19 -45.45 -54.67 -25.26
CA VAL A 19 -45.12 -55.62 -24.16
C VAL A 19 -46.42 -56.18 -23.58
N HIS A 20 -46.41 -57.42 -23.06
CA HIS A 20 -47.45 -57.98 -22.20
C HIS A 20 -46.79 -58.62 -20.95
N PRO A 21 -47.28 -58.37 -19.71
CA PRO A 21 -46.63 -58.84 -18.48
C PRO A 21 -47.34 -60.03 -17.81
N GLN A 22 -46.58 -60.83 -17.04
CA GLN A 22 -47.05 -61.62 -15.89
C GLN A 22 -45.88 -61.81 -14.87
N PRO A 23 -46.14 -62.21 -13.60
CA PRO A 23 -45.51 -61.53 -12.46
C PRO A 23 -44.55 -62.41 -11.63
N MET A 24 -43.87 -61.79 -10.64
CA MET A 24 -43.24 -62.52 -9.54
C MET A 24 -43.26 -61.72 -8.22
N GLU A 25 -44.06 -62.24 -7.28
CA GLU A 25 -43.96 -62.25 -5.81
C GLU A 25 -43.62 -60.96 -5.01
N GLU A 26 -44.53 -60.64 -4.09
CA GLU A 26 -44.38 -59.58 -3.07
C GLU A 26 -43.49 -60.04 -1.91
N ALA A 27 -42.26 -59.51 -1.81
CA ALA A 27 -41.40 -59.65 -0.64
C ALA A 27 -41.81 -58.67 0.48
N ALA A 28 -43.04 -58.80 0.99
CA ALA A 28 -43.57 -57.93 2.04
C ALA A 28 -43.02 -58.30 3.43
N ASN A 29 -42.08 -57.51 3.96
CA ASN A 29 -41.85 -57.36 5.42
C ASN A 29 -40.98 -56.15 5.79
N GLN A 30 -41.50 -54.95 5.51
CA GLN A 30 -41.17 -53.75 6.28
C GLN A 30 -42.50 -53.21 6.79
N ASN A 31 -42.67 -53.06 8.11
CA ASN A 31 -43.93 -52.56 8.67
C ASN A 31 -44.14 -51.10 8.19
N PRO A 32 -45.15 -50.81 7.34
CA PRO A 32 -45.24 -49.51 6.67
C PRO A 32 -45.37 -48.36 7.67
N GLU A 33 -46.10 -48.56 8.76
CA GLU A 33 -46.29 -47.58 9.84
C GLU A 33 -44.95 -47.19 10.51
N ALA A 34 -44.02 -48.15 10.64
CA ALA A 34 -42.70 -47.91 11.23
C ALA A 34 -41.76 -47.17 10.27
N VAL A 35 -41.89 -47.42 8.96
CA VAL A 35 -41.16 -46.66 7.92
C VAL A 35 -41.72 -45.24 7.81
N GLU A 36 -43.04 -45.07 7.82
CA GLU A 36 -43.70 -43.77 7.80
C GLU A 36 -43.32 -42.93 9.03
N ALA A 37 -43.40 -43.50 10.24
CA ALA A 37 -42.96 -42.84 11.46
C ALA A 37 -41.47 -42.44 11.43
N MET A 38 -40.60 -43.22 10.77
CA MET A 38 -39.19 -42.85 10.57
C MET A 38 -39.04 -41.70 9.57
N VAL A 39 -39.82 -41.69 8.48
CA VAL A 39 -39.86 -40.59 7.51
C VAL A 39 -40.37 -39.30 8.17
N SER A 40 -41.43 -39.37 8.98
CA SER A 40 -41.90 -38.23 9.78
C SER A 40 -40.79 -37.69 10.70
N ARG A 41 -40.09 -38.58 11.44
CA ARG A 41 -38.95 -38.19 12.28
C ARG A 41 -37.85 -37.48 11.49
N ILE A 42 -37.50 -37.98 10.30
CA ILE A 42 -36.50 -37.34 9.42
C ILE A 42 -36.97 -35.94 9.00
N PHE A 43 -38.23 -35.76 8.60
CA PHE A 43 -38.77 -34.43 8.25
C PHE A 43 -38.82 -33.46 9.45
N THR A 44 -39.17 -33.93 10.65
CA THR A 44 -39.08 -33.14 11.89
C THR A 44 -37.64 -32.72 12.17
N ASN A 45 -36.67 -33.63 12.00
CA ASN A 45 -35.26 -33.37 12.25
C ASN A 45 -34.67 -32.38 11.22
N ILE A 46 -35.01 -32.52 9.93
CA ILE A 46 -34.65 -31.53 8.88
C ILE A 46 -35.27 -30.16 9.17
N SER A 47 -36.49 -30.11 9.71
CA SER A 47 -37.16 -28.84 10.07
C SER A 47 -36.50 -28.18 11.30
N SER A 48 -36.09 -28.99 12.28
CA SER A 48 -35.34 -28.54 13.46
C SER A 48 -33.95 -28.02 13.07
N LEU A 49 -33.24 -28.74 12.19
CA LEU A 49 -31.96 -28.34 11.63
C LEU A 49 -32.07 -27.02 10.84
N LYS A 50 -33.12 -26.83 10.03
CA LYS A 50 -33.41 -25.55 9.35
C LYS A 50 -33.62 -24.42 10.36
N SER A 51 -34.37 -24.66 11.44
CA SER A 51 -34.58 -23.66 12.50
C SER A 51 -33.27 -23.29 13.22
N ALA A 52 -32.46 -24.29 13.58
CA ALA A 52 -31.14 -24.09 14.20
C ALA A 52 -30.18 -23.33 13.27
N TYR A 53 -30.20 -23.62 11.97
CA TYR A 53 -29.39 -22.93 10.97
C TYR A 53 -29.86 -21.47 10.75
N ILE A 54 -31.17 -21.20 10.77
CA ILE A 54 -31.71 -19.83 10.73
C ILE A 54 -31.33 -19.05 12.00
N GLN A 55 -31.30 -19.70 13.17
CA GLN A 55 -30.80 -19.10 14.41
C GLN A 55 -29.29 -18.80 14.35
N LEU A 56 -28.50 -19.67 13.72
CA LEU A 56 -27.07 -19.43 13.46
C LEU A 56 -26.89 -18.22 12.52
N GLN A 57 -27.66 -18.16 11.43
CA GLN A 57 -27.64 -17.04 10.48
C GLN A 57 -28.07 -15.71 11.10
N SER A 58 -29.07 -15.69 11.99
CA SER A 58 -29.48 -14.46 12.69
C SER A 58 -28.51 -14.05 13.79
N ALA A 59 -27.84 -15.01 14.45
CA ALA A 59 -26.78 -14.72 15.42
C ALA A 59 -25.50 -14.11 14.79
N HIS A 60 -25.35 -14.17 13.48
CA HIS A 60 -24.30 -13.43 12.76
C HIS A 60 -24.65 -11.93 12.55
N THR A 61 -25.92 -11.52 12.65
CA THR A 61 -26.38 -10.17 12.28
C THR A 61 -27.41 -9.63 13.27
N PRO A 62 -26.99 -8.85 14.31
CA PRO A 62 -25.62 -8.47 14.65
C PRO A 62 -24.84 -9.62 15.31
N TYR A 63 -23.52 -9.66 15.07
CA TYR A 63 -22.65 -10.73 15.55
C TYR A 63 -22.67 -10.89 17.08
N ASP A 64 -23.18 -12.03 17.53
CA ASP A 64 -23.33 -12.42 18.93
C ASP A 64 -22.66 -13.79 19.16
N PRO A 65 -21.47 -13.85 19.77
CA PRO A 65 -20.68 -15.08 19.86
C PRO A 65 -21.34 -16.15 20.75
N ASP A 66 -22.12 -15.75 21.76
CA ASP A 66 -22.79 -16.67 22.67
C ASP A 66 -24.02 -17.30 21.98
N LYS A 67 -24.79 -16.50 21.22
CA LYS A 67 -25.85 -17.04 20.36
C LYS A 67 -25.31 -17.90 19.22
N ILE A 68 -24.18 -17.53 18.61
CA ILE A 68 -23.51 -18.36 17.59
C ILE A 68 -23.12 -19.70 18.20
N GLN A 69 -22.47 -19.73 19.38
CA GLN A 69 -22.08 -20.99 20.02
C GLN A 69 -23.30 -21.82 20.49
N ALA A 70 -24.41 -21.19 20.85
CA ALA A 70 -25.65 -21.88 21.18
C ALA A 70 -26.29 -22.51 19.93
N ALA A 71 -26.40 -21.75 18.82
CA ALA A 71 -26.99 -22.22 17.57
C ALA A 71 -26.12 -23.28 16.89
N ASP A 72 -24.79 -23.17 16.94
CA ASP A 72 -23.84 -24.19 16.47
C ASP A 72 -24.03 -25.52 17.20
N LYS A 73 -24.14 -25.51 18.54
CA LYS A 73 -24.48 -26.71 19.33
C LYS A 73 -25.82 -27.33 18.92
N LEU A 74 -26.82 -26.53 18.59
CA LEU A 74 -28.12 -27.03 18.09
C LEU A 74 -27.99 -27.64 16.69
N VAL A 75 -27.24 -27.02 15.77
CA VAL A 75 -26.96 -27.57 14.43
C VAL A 75 -26.21 -28.91 14.54
N ILE A 76 -25.19 -28.99 15.40
CA ILE A 76 -24.44 -30.22 15.66
C ILE A 76 -25.33 -31.31 16.28
N SER A 77 -26.25 -30.93 17.19
CA SER A 77 -27.24 -31.84 17.78
C SER A 77 -28.15 -32.47 16.72
N GLU A 78 -28.77 -31.67 15.84
CA GLU A 78 -29.66 -32.23 14.81
C GLU A 78 -28.89 -32.99 13.71
N LEU A 79 -27.65 -32.62 13.40
CA LEU A 79 -26.79 -33.44 12.53
C LEU A 79 -26.44 -34.79 13.16
N LYS A 80 -26.26 -34.86 14.48
CA LYS A 80 -26.06 -36.12 15.22
C LYS A 80 -27.33 -36.98 15.23
N ASN A 81 -28.49 -36.37 15.51
CA ASN A 81 -29.80 -37.03 15.43
C ASN A 81 -30.08 -37.62 14.03
N LEU A 82 -29.82 -36.87 12.95
CA LEU A 82 -29.90 -37.36 11.57
C LEU A 82 -28.91 -38.50 11.28
N SER A 83 -27.71 -38.48 11.87
CA SER A 83 -26.74 -39.57 11.75
C SER A 83 -27.24 -40.84 12.44
N GLU A 84 -27.81 -40.73 13.65
CA GLU A 84 -28.39 -41.86 14.39
C GLU A 84 -29.60 -42.46 13.66
N LEU A 85 -30.50 -41.64 13.11
CA LEU A 85 -31.59 -42.09 12.22
C LEU A 85 -31.05 -42.84 10.97
N LYS A 86 -29.98 -42.33 10.35
CA LYS A 86 -29.31 -42.95 9.19
C LYS A 86 -28.63 -44.28 9.55
N HIS A 87 -28.08 -44.42 10.76
CA HIS A 87 -27.53 -45.67 11.26
C HIS A 87 -28.64 -46.69 11.56
N PHE A 88 -29.67 -46.28 12.30
CA PHE A 88 -30.83 -47.12 12.62
C PHE A 88 -31.51 -47.68 11.35
N TYR A 89 -31.69 -46.86 10.31
CA TYR A 89 -32.21 -47.33 9.01
C TYR A 89 -31.26 -48.34 8.34
N ARG A 90 -29.94 -48.15 8.39
CA ARG A 90 -28.97 -49.10 7.80
C ARG A 90 -28.92 -50.45 8.51
N GLU A 91 -29.15 -50.46 9.82
CA GLU A 91 -29.18 -51.70 10.63
C GLU A 91 -30.46 -52.51 10.38
N HIS A 92 -31.60 -51.83 10.19
CA HIS A 92 -32.90 -52.49 9.95
C HIS A 92 -33.20 -52.75 8.46
N ASN A 93 -32.53 -52.06 7.54
CA ASN A 93 -32.56 -52.30 6.08
C ASN A 93 -31.14 -52.52 5.52
N PRO A 94 -30.51 -53.68 5.78
CA PRO A 94 -29.27 -54.05 5.12
C PRO A 94 -29.49 -54.21 3.61
N LYS A 95 -28.61 -53.63 2.79
CA LYS A 95 -28.65 -53.81 1.33
C LYS A 95 -28.32 -55.26 0.95
N PRO A 96 -28.89 -55.79 -0.15
CA PRO A 96 -28.40 -57.04 -0.75
C PRO A 96 -26.91 -56.95 -1.06
N VAL A 97 -26.16 -57.99 -0.71
CA VAL A 97 -24.69 -58.02 -0.78
C VAL A 97 -24.22 -58.29 -2.20
N CYS A 98 -23.44 -57.38 -2.80
CA CYS A 98 -22.33 -57.69 -3.72
C CYS A 98 -21.54 -56.46 -4.21
N VAL A 99 -20.53 -56.01 -3.45
CA VAL A 99 -19.21 -55.53 -3.95
C VAL A 99 -18.18 -55.68 -2.82
N SER A 100 -16.87 -55.52 -3.08
CA SER A 100 -15.86 -55.62 -2.01
C SER A 100 -15.87 -54.41 -1.06
N PRO A 101 -15.28 -54.52 0.14
CA PRO A 101 -15.17 -53.40 1.08
C PRO A 101 -14.42 -52.18 0.53
N GLN A 102 -13.53 -52.36 -0.45
CA GLN A 102 -12.78 -51.26 -1.08
C GLN A 102 -13.66 -50.50 -2.07
N ASP A 103 -14.38 -51.23 -2.94
CA ASP A 103 -15.26 -50.64 -3.95
C ASP A 103 -16.43 -49.87 -3.32
N SER A 104 -17.01 -50.40 -2.23
CA SER A 104 -18.07 -49.71 -1.50
C SER A 104 -17.60 -48.40 -0.86
N ARG A 105 -16.29 -48.27 -0.53
CA ARG A 105 -15.71 -47.02 -0.03
C ARG A 105 -15.46 -46.03 -1.17
N LEU A 106 -14.84 -46.50 -2.25
CA LEU A 106 -14.57 -45.69 -3.45
C LEU A 106 -15.87 -45.13 -4.06
N ALA A 107 -16.94 -45.92 -4.12
CA ALA A 107 -18.25 -45.48 -4.61
C ALA A 107 -18.89 -44.39 -3.73
N ALA A 108 -18.71 -44.45 -2.41
CA ALA A 108 -19.17 -43.40 -1.50
C ALA A 108 -18.36 -42.10 -1.67
N GLU A 109 -17.04 -42.24 -1.81
CA GLU A 109 -16.08 -41.15 -2.02
C GLU A 109 -16.34 -40.44 -3.37
N ILE A 110 -16.64 -41.19 -4.44
CA ILE A 110 -17.10 -40.67 -5.73
C ILE A 110 -18.44 -39.93 -5.59
N GLN A 111 -19.41 -40.50 -4.86
CA GLN A 111 -20.73 -39.88 -4.66
C GLN A 111 -20.63 -38.55 -3.87
N GLU A 112 -19.70 -38.46 -2.92
CA GLU A 112 -19.38 -37.23 -2.18
C GLU A 112 -18.76 -36.18 -3.10
N GLN A 113 -17.74 -36.54 -3.89
CA GLN A 113 -17.11 -35.64 -4.86
C GLN A 113 -18.10 -35.15 -5.94
N GLN A 114 -19.00 -35.99 -6.43
CA GLN A 114 -20.08 -35.59 -7.35
C GLN A 114 -21.06 -34.60 -6.70
N SER A 115 -21.31 -34.73 -5.40
CA SER A 115 -22.19 -33.82 -4.66
C SER A 115 -21.48 -32.47 -4.44
N LEU A 116 -20.17 -32.50 -4.14
CA LEU A 116 -19.32 -31.31 -4.02
C LEU A 116 -19.22 -30.54 -5.34
N LEU A 117 -19.04 -31.23 -6.47
CA LEU A 117 -19.01 -30.64 -7.81
C LEU A 117 -20.33 -29.93 -8.16
N LYS A 118 -21.50 -30.51 -7.82
CA LYS A 118 -22.80 -29.84 -7.98
C LYS A 118 -22.92 -28.58 -7.10
N THR A 119 -22.37 -28.59 -5.90
CA THR A 119 -22.31 -27.39 -5.04
C THR A 119 -21.45 -26.29 -5.66
N TYR A 120 -20.28 -26.63 -6.23
CA TYR A 120 -19.46 -25.67 -6.97
C TYR A 120 -20.14 -25.17 -8.25
N GLU A 121 -20.87 -26.02 -8.99
CA GLU A 121 -21.63 -25.63 -10.18
C GLU A 121 -22.69 -24.56 -9.86
N VAL A 122 -23.43 -24.73 -8.76
CA VAL A 122 -24.41 -23.74 -8.28
C VAL A 122 -23.71 -22.46 -7.82
N MET A 123 -22.56 -22.57 -7.14
CA MET A 123 -21.78 -21.42 -6.68
C MET A 123 -21.22 -20.60 -7.85
N VAL A 124 -20.71 -21.25 -8.90
CA VAL A 124 -20.24 -20.59 -10.14
C VAL A 124 -21.38 -19.84 -10.83
N LYS A 125 -22.57 -20.46 -10.94
CA LYS A 125 -23.76 -19.79 -11.52
C LYS A 125 -24.20 -18.58 -10.68
N LYS A 126 -24.10 -18.64 -9.35
CA LYS A 126 -24.37 -17.50 -8.46
C LYS A 126 -23.37 -16.36 -8.71
N PHE A 127 -22.07 -16.64 -8.73
CA PHE A 127 -21.06 -15.62 -8.99
C PHE A 127 -21.16 -15.03 -10.41
N GLN A 128 -21.53 -15.82 -11.42
CA GLN A 128 -21.81 -15.32 -12.77
C GLN A 128 -22.98 -14.33 -12.78
N SER A 129 -24.05 -14.59 -12.03
CA SER A 129 -25.16 -13.65 -11.87
C SER A 129 -24.77 -12.38 -11.09
N GLU A 130 -23.92 -12.49 -10.06
CA GLU A 130 -23.41 -11.34 -9.31
C GLU A 130 -22.50 -10.44 -10.17
N ILE A 131 -21.67 -11.03 -11.02
CA ILE A 131 -20.87 -10.30 -12.03
C ILE A 131 -21.78 -9.56 -13.01
N GLN A 132 -22.77 -10.25 -13.61
CA GLN A 132 -23.71 -9.64 -14.57
C GLN A 132 -24.52 -8.48 -13.96
N ASN A 133 -24.91 -8.58 -12.69
CA ASN A 133 -25.55 -7.49 -11.96
C ASN A 133 -24.60 -6.30 -11.76
N LYS A 134 -23.33 -6.55 -11.43
CA LYS A 134 -22.31 -5.50 -11.25
C LYS A 134 -21.89 -4.85 -12.57
N ASP A 135 -21.79 -5.60 -13.66
CA ASP A 135 -21.58 -5.04 -15.01
C ASP A 135 -22.74 -4.12 -15.42
N SER A 136 -23.98 -4.50 -15.09
CA SER A 136 -25.18 -3.68 -15.34
C SER A 136 -25.17 -2.38 -14.52
N GLU A 137 -24.75 -2.44 -13.25
CA GLU A 137 -24.58 -1.27 -12.37
C GLU A 137 -23.46 -0.34 -12.86
N ILE A 138 -22.34 -0.90 -13.36
CA ILE A 138 -21.25 -0.14 -13.98
C ILE A 138 -21.74 0.60 -15.23
N LEU A 139 -22.50 -0.06 -16.11
CA LEU A 139 -23.09 0.58 -17.30
C LEU A 139 -24.05 1.72 -16.92
N GLN A 140 -24.88 1.53 -15.89
CA GLN A 140 -25.79 2.57 -15.39
C GLN A 140 -25.02 3.78 -14.82
N LEU A 141 -23.95 3.55 -14.06
CA LEU A 141 -23.10 4.61 -13.52
C LEU A 141 -22.32 5.35 -14.62
N GLN A 142 -21.82 4.63 -15.63
CA GLN A 142 -21.18 5.24 -16.81
C GLN A 142 -22.16 6.16 -17.57
N GLN A 143 -23.41 5.74 -17.75
CA GLN A 143 -24.44 6.62 -18.35
C GLN A 143 -24.67 7.87 -17.49
N GLN A 144 -24.80 7.74 -16.16
CA GLN A 144 -24.98 8.89 -15.27
C GLN A 144 -23.80 9.89 -15.35
N ILE A 145 -22.57 9.40 -15.42
CA ILE A 145 -21.36 10.22 -15.63
C ILE A 145 -21.41 10.93 -17.00
N GLN A 146 -21.82 10.23 -18.06
CA GLN A 146 -21.97 10.82 -19.39
C GLN A 146 -23.05 11.92 -19.40
N GLU A 147 -24.21 11.69 -18.80
CA GLU A 147 -25.25 12.71 -18.65
C GLU A 147 -24.80 13.90 -17.80
N ALA A 148 -24.10 13.67 -16.69
CA ALA A 148 -23.57 14.72 -15.82
C ALA A 148 -22.53 15.59 -16.54
N SER A 149 -21.63 14.99 -17.31
CA SER A 149 -20.65 15.74 -18.12
C SER A 149 -21.33 16.55 -19.24
N GLN A 150 -22.36 16.01 -19.91
CA GLN A 150 -23.17 16.79 -20.86
C GLN A 150 -23.91 17.95 -20.19
N LYS A 151 -24.47 17.74 -18.98
CA LYS A 151 -25.10 18.79 -18.17
C LYS A 151 -24.07 19.87 -17.80
N ARG A 152 -22.84 19.50 -17.41
CA ARG A 152 -21.72 20.43 -17.15
C ARG A 152 -21.38 21.28 -18.37
N VAL A 153 -21.17 20.67 -19.53
CA VAL A 153 -20.83 21.40 -20.78
C VAL A 153 -21.95 22.34 -21.23
N LYS A 154 -23.23 21.95 -21.05
CA LYS A 154 -24.37 22.83 -21.30
C LYS A 154 -24.40 24.02 -20.34
N LEU A 155 -24.14 23.79 -19.05
CA LEU A 155 -24.09 24.84 -18.03
C LEU A 155 -22.93 25.82 -18.28
N GLU A 156 -21.74 25.31 -18.63
CA GLU A 156 -20.55 26.09 -18.98
C GLU A 156 -20.79 27.01 -20.18
N LYS A 157 -21.43 26.51 -21.24
CA LYS A 157 -21.86 27.32 -22.39
C LYS A 157 -22.86 28.41 -21.98
N ASN A 158 -23.82 28.09 -21.11
CA ASN A 158 -24.79 29.06 -20.58
C ASN A 158 -24.16 30.12 -19.67
N LEU A 159 -23.11 29.79 -18.92
CA LEU A 159 -22.33 30.73 -18.11
C LEU A 159 -21.52 31.68 -19.00
N LYS A 160 -20.83 31.14 -20.01
CA LYS A 160 -20.11 31.94 -21.03
C LYS A 160 -21.04 32.90 -21.78
N LEU A 161 -22.25 32.45 -22.16
CA LEU A 161 -23.28 33.30 -22.77
C LEU A 161 -23.88 34.36 -21.83
N ARG A 162 -23.72 34.23 -20.50
CA ARG A 162 -24.22 35.20 -19.50
C ARG A 162 -23.18 36.24 -19.05
N GLY A 163 -21.95 36.20 -19.57
CA GLY A 163 -20.91 37.20 -19.30
C GLY A 163 -20.33 37.17 -17.87
N LEU A 164 -20.75 36.24 -17.01
CA LEU A 164 -20.31 36.12 -15.61
C LEU A 164 -18.99 35.33 -15.45
N SER A 165 -18.07 35.50 -16.39
CA SER A 165 -16.75 34.83 -16.41
C SER A 165 -15.68 35.73 -17.02
N ALA A 166 -15.57 36.96 -16.49
CA ALA A 166 -14.46 37.85 -16.81
C ALA A 166 -13.33 37.65 -15.80
N LYS A 167 -12.11 37.38 -16.29
CA LYS A 167 -10.85 37.18 -15.53
C LYS A 167 -10.65 35.84 -14.80
N GLU A 168 -10.71 34.74 -15.54
CA GLU A 168 -9.64 33.73 -15.45
C GLU A 168 -9.07 33.52 -16.86
N SER A 169 -7.75 33.56 -17.01
CA SER A 169 -7.09 33.77 -18.31
C SER A 169 -6.66 32.47 -18.99
N GLU A 170 -7.26 32.20 -20.13
CA GLU A 170 -6.58 31.70 -21.34
C GLU A 170 -5.62 30.51 -21.18
N ASN A 171 -6.18 29.34 -20.80
CA ASN A 171 -5.66 28.09 -21.34
C ASN A 171 -6.01 28.01 -22.83
N THR A 172 -5.17 28.58 -23.68
CA THR A 172 -5.26 28.37 -25.14
C THR A 172 -5.00 26.91 -25.46
N VAL A 173 -5.88 26.32 -26.28
CA VAL A 173 -5.67 24.97 -26.81
C VAL A 173 -4.57 25.06 -27.86
N ASP A 174 -3.41 24.46 -27.58
CA ASP A 174 -2.37 24.20 -28.58
C ASP A 174 -2.48 22.74 -29.05
N GLU A 175 -2.43 22.49 -30.36
CA GLU A 175 -2.81 21.19 -30.96
C GLU A 175 -1.75 20.09 -30.79
N ASN A 176 -0.69 20.33 -30.01
CA ASN A 176 0.48 19.46 -29.87
C ASN A 176 0.47 18.53 -28.64
N GLY A 177 -0.67 17.89 -28.39
CA GLY A 177 -0.78 16.59 -27.68
C GLY A 177 -0.29 16.48 -26.24
N HIS A 178 0.11 17.59 -25.60
CA HIS A 178 0.55 17.59 -24.21
C HIS A 178 -0.64 17.70 -23.26
N PHE A 179 -0.89 16.62 -22.52
CA PHE A 179 -1.76 16.67 -21.35
C PHE A 179 -1.22 17.73 -20.37
N SER A 180 -2.08 18.66 -19.95
CA SER A 180 -1.83 19.44 -18.74
C SER A 180 -1.74 18.45 -17.58
N MET A 181 -0.53 18.22 -17.06
CA MET A 181 -0.32 17.28 -15.97
C MET A 181 -0.80 17.93 -14.67
N ASP A 182 -1.86 17.38 -14.09
CA ASP A 182 -2.42 17.87 -12.84
C ASP A 182 -1.38 17.89 -11.70
N LEU A 183 -1.40 18.95 -10.91
CA LEU A 183 -0.50 19.14 -9.77
C LEU A 183 -0.86 18.15 -8.64
N THR A 184 -0.28 16.96 -8.72
CA THR A 184 -0.53 15.85 -7.81
C THR A 184 0.61 15.65 -6.80
N PRO A 185 0.34 15.15 -5.59
CA PRO A 185 1.37 14.76 -4.62
C PRO A 185 2.39 13.75 -5.19
N GLU A 186 1.94 12.86 -6.07
CA GLU A 186 2.75 11.87 -6.78
C GLU A 186 3.75 12.53 -7.73
N PHE A 187 3.34 13.58 -8.43
CA PHE A 187 4.22 14.36 -9.30
C PHE A 187 5.27 15.12 -8.50
N PHE A 188 4.87 15.74 -7.38
CA PHE A 188 5.82 16.37 -6.46
C PHE A 188 6.81 15.36 -5.87
N ARG A 189 6.34 14.17 -5.47
CA ARG A 189 7.19 13.07 -4.99
C ARG A 189 8.20 12.63 -6.05
N SER A 190 7.82 12.59 -7.32
CA SER A 190 8.73 12.32 -8.44
C SER A 190 9.83 13.38 -8.56
N ALA A 191 9.49 14.67 -8.40
CA ALA A 191 10.47 15.76 -8.38
C ALA A 191 11.43 15.67 -7.16
N VAL A 192 10.94 15.26 -5.99
CA VAL A 192 11.78 14.99 -4.80
C VAL A 192 12.74 13.82 -5.06
N GLU A 193 12.27 12.73 -5.68
CA GLU A 193 13.14 11.61 -6.08
C GLU A 193 14.19 12.04 -7.11
N ALA A 194 13.83 12.90 -8.08
CA ALA A 194 14.77 13.43 -9.06
C ALA A 194 15.87 14.27 -8.38
N ALA A 195 15.50 15.17 -7.45
CA ALA A 195 16.45 15.97 -6.68
C ALA A 195 17.40 15.10 -5.84
N TYR A 196 16.89 14.07 -5.15
CA TYR A 196 17.72 13.12 -4.40
C TYR A 196 18.70 12.36 -5.30
N ARG A 197 18.25 11.89 -6.48
CA ARG A 197 19.13 11.24 -7.47
C ARG A 197 20.22 12.20 -7.96
N ALA A 198 19.86 13.45 -8.28
CA ALA A 198 20.83 14.45 -8.73
C ALA A 198 21.88 14.82 -7.67
N ILE A 199 21.51 14.86 -6.39
CA ILE A 199 22.44 15.02 -5.25
C ILE A 199 23.40 13.82 -5.17
N HIS A 200 22.86 12.60 -5.24
CA HIS A 200 23.68 11.39 -5.23
C HIS A 200 24.63 11.32 -6.44
N ASP A 201 24.15 11.70 -7.64
CA ASP A 201 24.95 11.67 -8.86
C ASP A 201 26.04 12.76 -8.87
N PHE A 202 25.79 13.97 -8.34
CA PHE A 202 26.81 15.01 -8.17
C PHE A 202 27.81 14.71 -7.03
N SER A 203 27.42 13.94 -6.01
CA SER A 203 28.36 13.50 -4.96
C SER A 203 29.53 12.68 -5.52
N LYS A 204 29.33 11.97 -6.63
CA LYS A 204 30.32 11.09 -7.27
C LYS A 204 31.52 11.86 -7.85
N PRO A 205 31.36 12.84 -8.77
CA PRO A 205 32.47 13.66 -9.23
C PRO A 205 33.09 14.47 -8.09
N LEU A 206 32.30 15.01 -7.14
CA LEU A 206 32.85 15.72 -5.98
C LEU A 206 33.83 14.84 -5.17
N ILE A 207 33.39 13.66 -4.73
CA ILE A 207 34.22 12.71 -3.98
C ILE A 207 35.41 12.22 -4.82
N ASN A 208 35.26 12.06 -6.14
CA ASN A 208 36.36 11.63 -7.00
C ASN A 208 37.41 12.73 -7.22
N MET A 209 37.02 14.00 -7.34
CA MET A 209 37.98 15.12 -7.36
C MET A 209 38.73 15.23 -6.03
N MET A 210 38.05 15.02 -4.89
CA MET A 210 38.71 14.96 -3.58
C MET A 210 39.77 13.84 -3.49
N LYS A 211 39.46 12.63 -4.00
CA LYS A 211 40.45 11.53 -4.08
C LYS A 211 41.63 11.89 -4.98
N ALA A 212 41.37 12.44 -6.17
CA ALA A 212 42.41 12.81 -7.14
C ALA A 212 43.35 13.89 -6.56
N ALA A 213 42.79 14.82 -5.78
CA ALA A 213 43.53 15.83 -5.03
C ALA A 213 44.19 15.32 -3.73
N GLY A 214 44.20 14.01 -3.47
CA GLY A 214 44.85 13.41 -2.30
C GLY A 214 44.17 13.69 -0.95
N TRP A 215 42.91 14.14 -0.92
CA TRP A 215 42.22 14.43 0.35
C TRP A 215 41.89 13.15 1.12
N ASP A 216 42.16 13.17 2.43
CA ASP A 216 41.61 12.19 3.36
C ASP A 216 40.08 12.36 3.46
N LEU A 217 39.35 11.42 2.85
CA LEU A 217 37.89 11.37 2.87
C LEU A 217 37.32 11.03 4.25
N ASP A 218 38.07 10.32 5.08
CA ASP A 218 37.65 9.93 6.42
C ASP A 218 37.74 11.15 7.36
N ALA A 219 38.80 11.96 7.25
CA ALA A 219 38.90 13.26 7.91
C ALA A 219 37.89 14.29 7.33
N ALA A 220 37.71 14.35 6.02
CA ALA A 220 36.77 15.28 5.38
C ALA A 220 35.30 14.98 5.75
N ALA A 221 34.92 13.70 5.87
CA ALA A 221 33.59 13.32 6.34
C ALA A 221 33.35 13.78 7.79
N ASN A 222 34.32 13.56 8.69
CA ASN A 222 34.26 14.03 10.08
C ASN A 222 34.21 15.56 10.17
N SER A 223 34.89 16.29 9.27
CA SER A 223 34.81 17.77 9.21
C SER A 223 33.45 18.29 8.72
N ILE A 224 32.66 17.46 8.02
CA ILE A 224 31.31 17.82 7.55
C ILE A 224 30.25 17.47 8.61
N GLN A 225 30.40 16.31 9.27
CA GLN A 225 29.58 15.88 10.39
C GLN A 225 30.47 15.20 11.44
N PRO A 226 30.81 15.88 12.56
CA PRO A 226 31.60 15.27 13.61
C PRO A 226 30.82 14.18 14.34
N ASP A 227 31.57 13.25 14.93
CA ASP A 227 31.12 12.18 15.82
C ASP A 227 30.22 11.10 15.18
N ILE A 228 30.19 10.98 13.85
CA ILE A 228 29.42 9.92 13.17
C ILE A 228 30.18 8.60 13.13
N VAL A 229 29.62 7.58 13.79
CA VAL A 229 30.05 6.17 13.66
C VAL A 229 29.41 5.55 12.40
N TYR A 230 30.20 5.35 11.35
CA TYR A 230 29.73 4.80 10.08
C TYR A 230 29.75 3.27 10.04
N ALA A 231 28.59 2.63 10.15
CA ALA A 231 28.44 1.16 10.14
C ALA A 231 29.02 0.43 8.90
N LYS A 232 29.32 1.15 7.81
CA LYS A 232 30.11 0.67 6.65
C LYS A 232 30.95 1.83 6.12
N ARG A 233 32.20 1.60 5.69
CA ARG A 233 33.06 2.67 5.11
C ARG A 233 32.39 3.39 3.92
N ALA A 234 31.63 2.66 3.10
CA ALA A 234 30.85 3.21 1.99
C ALA A 234 29.73 4.21 2.41
N HIS A 235 29.28 4.19 3.67
CA HIS A 235 28.27 5.14 4.16
C HIS A 235 28.85 6.56 4.37
N LYS A 236 30.17 6.75 4.35
CA LYS A 236 30.77 8.09 4.46
C LYS A 236 30.37 9.03 3.31
N LYS A 237 29.92 8.48 2.16
CA LYS A 237 29.27 9.24 1.08
C LYS A 237 28.12 10.13 1.58
N TYR A 238 27.37 9.68 2.60
CA TYR A 238 26.19 10.39 3.10
C TYR A 238 26.56 11.69 3.84
N ALA A 239 27.81 11.85 4.31
CA ALA A 239 28.29 13.15 4.83
C ALA A 239 28.36 14.19 3.70
N PHE A 240 29.00 13.83 2.58
CA PHE A 240 29.12 14.69 1.41
C PHE A 240 27.76 14.97 0.76
N GLU A 241 26.89 13.96 0.65
CA GLU A 241 25.49 14.14 0.21
C GLU A 241 24.73 15.09 1.16
N SER A 242 24.95 15.01 2.49
CA SER A 242 24.34 15.93 3.46
C SER A 242 24.85 17.37 3.33
N HIS A 243 26.15 17.61 3.13
CA HIS A 243 26.68 18.95 2.83
C HIS A 243 26.07 19.53 1.56
N ILE A 244 25.95 18.72 0.49
CA ILE A 244 25.27 19.14 -0.75
C ILE A 244 23.81 19.52 -0.45
N CYS A 245 23.06 18.68 0.27
CA CYS A 245 21.68 19.00 0.68
C CYS A 245 21.59 20.33 1.43
N GLN A 246 22.37 20.50 2.51
CA GLN A 246 22.34 21.69 3.36
C GLN A 246 22.66 22.97 2.58
N ARG A 247 23.63 22.93 1.66
CA ARG A 247 24.01 24.09 0.84
C ARG A 247 23.03 24.37 -0.29
N MET A 248 22.46 23.34 -0.92
CA MET A 248 21.47 23.51 -1.99
C MET A 248 20.11 23.98 -1.47
N PHE A 249 19.57 23.38 -0.41
CA PHE A 249 18.25 23.71 0.16
C PHE A 249 18.24 24.93 1.09
N SER A 250 19.38 25.56 1.37
CA SER A 250 19.43 26.79 2.18
C SER A 250 18.51 27.88 1.60
N GLY A 251 17.59 28.41 2.42
CA GLY A 251 16.62 29.43 1.98
C GLY A 251 15.46 28.93 1.11
N PHE A 252 15.22 27.61 0.99
CA PHE A 252 14.10 27.06 0.20
C PHE A 252 12.71 27.61 0.62
N GLN A 253 12.55 28.00 1.89
CA GLN A 253 11.35 28.64 2.44
C GLN A 253 11.08 30.07 1.90
N ASN A 254 11.97 30.62 1.07
CA ASN A 254 11.84 31.92 0.42
C ASN A 254 11.66 31.73 -1.09
N GLU A 255 10.76 32.51 -1.70
CA GLU A 255 10.35 32.42 -3.12
C GLU A 255 11.51 32.41 -4.13
N PHE A 256 12.67 32.98 -3.79
CA PHE A 256 13.85 33.04 -4.66
C PHE A 256 15.13 32.58 -3.94
N PHE A 257 15.03 31.61 -3.02
CA PHE A 257 16.15 31.07 -2.24
C PHE A 257 16.96 32.11 -1.43
N SER A 258 16.40 33.30 -1.17
CA SER A 258 17.10 34.46 -0.59
C SER A 258 18.22 35.05 -1.48
N VAL A 259 18.18 34.78 -2.78
CA VAL A 259 19.04 35.43 -3.78
C VAL A 259 18.65 36.91 -3.88
N LYS A 260 19.63 37.82 -3.86
CA LYS A 260 19.37 39.26 -4.06
C LYS A 260 18.83 39.50 -5.47
N HIS A 261 17.74 40.26 -5.56
CA HIS A 261 17.14 40.69 -6.81
C HIS A 261 17.32 42.20 -6.94
N GLU A 262 18.19 42.64 -7.85
CA GLU A 262 18.28 44.05 -8.23
C GLU A 262 17.25 44.31 -9.34
N ASN A 263 16.49 45.40 -9.20
CA ASN A 263 15.21 45.65 -9.85
C ASN A 263 15.13 45.31 -11.35
N SER A 264 14.71 44.09 -11.68
CA SER A 264 14.03 43.77 -12.93
C SER A 264 12.51 43.79 -12.73
N ALA A 265 11.74 43.93 -13.81
CA ALA A 265 10.28 43.88 -13.74
C ALA A 265 9.82 42.52 -13.19
N VAL A 266 8.86 42.53 -12.25
CA VAL A 266 8.29 41.30 -11.69
C VAL A 266 7.59 40.54 -12.80
N THR A 267 8.22 39.46 -13.28
CA THR A 267 7.60 38.53 -14.22
C THR A 267 6.39 37.90 -13.54
N THR A 268 5.19 38.25 -13.99
CA THR A 268 3.90 37.78 -13.46
C THR A 268 3.60 36.31 -13.78
N ASP A 269 4.59 35.58 -14.28
CA ASP A 269 4.54 34.16 -14.60
C ASP A 269 4.44 33.34 -13.32
N SER A 270 3.40 32.50 -13.21
CA SER A 270 3.26 31.57 -12.10
C SER A 270 4.49 30.67 -11.96
N PHE A 271 4.77 30.21 -10.74
CA PHE A 271 5.86 29.27 -10.49
C PHE A 271 5.75 28.00 -11.35
N TYR A 272 4.53 27.63 -11.79
CA TYR A 272 4.33 26.52 -12.73
C TYR A 272 4.84 26.84 -14.14
N HIS A 273 4.58 28.02 -14.72
CA HIS A 273 5.16 28.38 -16.01
C HIS A 273 6.70 28.41 -15.96
N GLN A 274 7.28 28.88 -14.86
CA GLN A 274 8.73 28.85 -14.63
C GLN A 274 9.29 27.42 -14.51
N TYR A 275 8.49 26.46 -14.00
CA TYR A 275 8.80 25.03 -14.01
C TYR A 275 8.72 24.45 -15.43
N LEU A 276 7.64 24.73 -16.17
CA LEU A 276 7.42 24.26 -17.54
C LEU A 276 8.55 24.71 -18.48
N ALA A 277 8.93 25.99 -18.44
CA ALA A 277 9.97 26.56 -19.29
C ALA A 277 11.34 25.90 -19.08
N LEU A 278 11.75 25.67 -17.83
CA LEU A 278 13.07 25.11 -17.54
C LEU A 278 13.15 23.58 -17.67
N ARG A 279 12.03 22.84 -17.52
CA ARG A 279 12.11 21.38 -17.38
C ARG A 279 12.66 20.66 -18.63
N GLU A 280 12.37 21.15 -19.83
CA GLU A 280 12.83 20.53 -21.09
C GLU A 280 14.21 21.04 -21.57
N MET A 281 14.60 22.27 -21.25
CA MET A 281 15.86 22.89 -21.75
C MET A 281 17.11 22.40 -21.02
N ASP A 282 18.27 22.25 -21.68
CA ASP A 282 19.54 22.01 -20.94
C ASP A 282 19.91 23.26 -20.12
N PRO A 283 20.31 23.12 -18.84
CA PRO A 283 20.62 24.27 -18.00
C PRO A 283 21.81 25.09 -18.51
N LEU A 284 22.74 24.54 -19.30
CA LEU A 284 23.83 25.31 -19.88
C LEU A 284 23.36 26.20 -21.03
N ASP A 285 22.36 25.76 -21.81
CA ASP A 285 21.80 26.54 -22.91
C ASP A 285 20.97 27.73 -22.40
N VAL A 286 20.16 27.51 -21.35
CA VAL A 286 19.41 28.59 -20.67
C VAL A 286 20.35 29.65 -20.10
N LEU A 287 21.44 29.22 -19.45
CA LEU A 287 22.44 30.13 -18.90
C LEU A 287 23.34 30.76 -19.97
N GLY A 288 23.41 30.17 -21.18
CA GLY A 288 24.01 30.79 -22.35
C GLY A 288 23.15 31.90 -22.96
N GLN A 289 21.83 31.86 -22.76
CA GLN A 289 20.89 32.90 -23.20
C GLN A 289 20.73 34.02 -22.17
N CYS A 290 20.65 33.69 -20.87
CA CYS A 290 20.49 34.68 -19.79
C CYS A 290 21.27 34.29 -18.52
N PRO A 291 22.57 34.68 -18.42
CA PRO A 291 23.42 34.38 -17.26
C PRO A 291 22.90 34.98 -15.95
N ASP A 292 22.48 36.24 -15.95
CA ASP A 292 21.98 36.95 -14.74
C ASP A 292 20.49 36.70 -14.45
N SER A 293 19.90 35.67 -15.05
CA SER A 293 18.54 35.19 -14.73
C SER A 293 18.43 34.73 -13.27
N LEU A 294 17.21 34.65 -12.74
CA LEU A 294 16.96 34.10 -11.39
C LEU A 294 17.59 32.70 -11.19
N PHE A 295 17.53 31.85 -12.22
CA PHE A 295 18.16 30.52 -12.22
C PHE A 295 19.70 30.58 -12.27
N GLY A 296 20.29 31.51 -13.02
CA GLY A 296 21.74 31.73 -13.06
C GLY A 296 22.29 32.31 -11.77
N ASN A 297 21.58 33.27 -11.17
CA ASN A 297 21.90 33.84 -9.86
C ASN A 297 21.84 32.78 -8.75
N PHE A 298 20.85 31.88 -8.81
CA PHE A 298 20.79 30.67 -7.99
C PHE A 298 21.99 29.75 -8.26
N CYS A 299 22.30 29.38 -9.52
CA CYS A 299 23.43 28.52 -9.86
C CYS A 299 24.78 29.09 -9.37
N ARG A 300 25.01 30.39 -9.56
CA ARG A 300 26.16 31.16 -9.07
C ARG A 300 26.27 31.07 -7.55
N SER A 301 25.23 31.48 -6.83
CA SER A 301 25.16 31.45 -5.36
C SER A 301 25.40 30.04 -4.80
N LYS A 302 24.72 29.04 -5.35
CA LYS A 302 24.77 27.66 -4.85
C LYS A 302 26.07 26.94 -5.19
N TYR A 303 26.69 27.20 -6.35
CA TYR A 303 28.02 26.67 -6.66
C TYR A 303 29.05 27.13 -5.63
N LEU A 304 29.08 28.44 -5.36
CA LEU A 304 30.03 29.07 -4.45
C LEU A 304 29.86 28.61 -2.98
N ALA A 305 28.67 28.14 -2.61
CA ALA A 305 28.32 27.59 -1.30
C ALA A 305 28.57 26.07 -1.17
N VAL A 306 28.37 25.29 -2.22
CA VAL A 306 28.66 23.84 -2.25
C VAL A 306 30.16 23.60 -2.38
N VAL A 307 30.81 24.29 -3.33
CA VAL A 307 32.23 24.14 -3.64
C VAL A 307 33.01 25.27 -2.98
N HIS A 308 33.71 24.96 -1.90
CA HIS A 308 34.53 25.92 -1.16
C HIS A 308 35.84 26.20 -1.91
N ALA A 309 36.40 27.42 -1.80
CA ALA A 309 37.62 27.80 -2.50
C ALA A 309 38.81 26.83 -2.25
N LYS A 310 38.96 26.32 -1.02
CA LYS A 310 39.98 25.28 -0.71
C LYS A 310 39.77 23.96 -1.47
N MET A 311 38.53 23.55 -1.73
CA MET A 311 38.24 22.38 -2.57
C MET A 311 38.68 22.67 -4.00
N GLU A 312 38.27 23.80 -4.55
CA GLU A 312 38.52 24.15 -5.94
C GLU A 312 40.01 24.31 -6.27
N ALA A 313 40.76 25.00 -5.41
CA ALA A 313 42.22 25.10 -5.53
C ALA A 313 42.92 23.72 -5.44
N SER A 314 42.32 22.76 -4.74
CA SER A 314 42.82 21.38 -4.71
C SER A 314 42.42 20.58 -5.95
N PHE A 315 41.27 20.89 -6.56
CA PHE A 315 40.70 20.16 -7.70
C PHE A 315 41.32 20.58 -9.05
N PHE A 316 41.64 21.87 -9.19
CA PHE A 316 42.10 22.46 -10.46
C PHE A 316 43.47 23.16 -10.36
N GLY A 317 44.05 23.28 -9.16
CA GLY A 317 45.32 24.00 -8.93
C GLY A 317 45.20 25.53 -8.90
N ASN A 318 44.03 26.08 -9.22
CA ASN A 318 43.76 27.53 -9.28
C ASN A 318 42.33 27.85 -8.75
N LEU A 319 41.92 29.11 -8.89
CA LEU A 319 40.56 29.58 -8.56
C LEU A 319 39.86 30.22 -9.77
N ASP A 320 40.31 29.90 -10.99
CA ASP A 320 39.90 30.62 -12.20
C ASP A 320 38.43 30.35 -12.50
N GLN A 321 37.95 29.13 -12.23
CA GLN A 321 36.55 28.76 -12.35
C GLN A 321 35.68 29.52 -11.32
N ARG A 322 36.13 29.66 -10.06
CA ARG A 322 35.47 30.45 -9.02
C ARG A 322 35.42 31.91 -9.41
N ASN A 323 36.52 32.48 -9.89
CA ASN A 323 36.60 33.89 -10.28
C ASN A 323 35.66 34.18 -11.45
N TYR A 324 35.59 33.29 -12.44
CA TYR A 324 34.62 33.36 -13.52
C TYR A 324 33.16 33.27 -13.02
N VAL A 325 32.85 32.36 -12.10
CA VAL A 325 31.51 32.25 -11.49
C VAL A 325 31.16 33.45 -10.61
N MET A 326 32.10 34.01 -9.87
CA MET A 326 31.91 35.26 -9.11
C MET A 326 31.56 36.42 -10.05
N ALA A 327 32.21 36.49 -11.22
CA ALA A 327 31.96 37.47 -12.27
C ALA A 327 30.66 37.23 -13.09
N GLY A 328 29.85 36.21 -12.76
CA GLY A 328 28.60 35.90 -13.47
C GLY A 328 28.72 34.90 -14.62
N GLY A 329 29.93 34.40 -14.91
CA GLY A 329 30.14 33.39 -15.93
C GLY A 329 29.69 31.99 -15.50
N HIS A 330 29.20 31.20 -16.46
CA HIS A 330 28.83 29.79 -16.24
C HIS A 330 29.81 28.87 -16.99
N PRO A 331 30.78 28.22 -16.30
CA PRO A 331 31.81 27.39 -16.91
C PRO A 331 31.25 26.22 -17.73
N ARG A 332 31.85 25.94 -18.89
CA ARG A 332 31.53 24.77 -19.72
C ARG A 332 32.28 23.49 -19.32
N THR A 333 32.83 23.42 -18.11
CA THR A 333 33.59 22.24 -17.64
C THR A 333 32.64 21.10 -17.25
N ALA A 334 33.08 19.85 -17.42
CA ALA A 334 32.27 18.67 -17.07
C ALA A 334 31.86 18.65 -15.58
N PHE A 335 32.70 19.19 -14.69
CA PHE A 335 32.38 19.32 -13.27
C PHE A 335 31.27 20.36 -13.02
N TYR A 336 31.33 21.52 -13.70
CA TYR A 336 30.29 22.54 -13.58
C TYR A 336 28.97 22.10 -14.24
N GLN A 337 29.02 21.40 -15.38
CA GLN A 337 27.85 20.80 -16.01
C GLN A 337 27.17 19.74 -15.10
N ALA A 338 27.95 18.94 -14.37
CA ALA A 338 27.41 18.02 -13.37
C ALA A 338 26.72 18.77 -12.21
N PHE A 339 27.29 19.89 -11.77
CA PHE A 339 26.66 20.79 -10.80
C PHE A 339 25.36 21.42 -11.36
N LEU A 340 25.33 21.86 -12.62
CA LEU A 340 24.14 22.45 -13.23
C LEU A 340 22.95 21.48 -13.30
N LYS A 341 23.19 20.18 -13.49
CA LYS A 341 22.14 19.15 -13.46
C LYS A 341 21.53 19.00 -12.06
N LEU A 342 22.36 19.06 -11.01
CA LEU A 342 21.91 19.17 -9.62
C LEU A 342 21.12 20.48 -9.37
N ALA A 343 21.65 21.62 -9.82
CA ALA A 343 21.02 22.92 -9.63
C ALA A 343 19.64 23.00 -10.31
N LYS A 344 19.54 22.57 -11.58
CA LYS A 344 18.25 22.46 -12.30
C LYS A 344 17.25 21.60 -11.53
N SER A 345 17.64 20.41 -11.07
CA SER A 345 16.70 19.50 -10.39
C SER A 345 16.15 20.07 -9.07
N ILE A 346 16.94 20.87 -8.34
CA ILE A 346 16.50 21.49 -7.08
C ILE A 346 15.73 22.79 -7.35
N TRP A 347 16.08 23.55 -8.40
CA TRP A 347 15.29 24.70 -8.84
C TRP A 347 13.88 24.29 -9.31
N LEU A 348 13.79 23.24 -10.14
CA LEU A 348 12.51 22.69 -10.60
C LEU A 348 11.64 22.20 -9.42
N LEU A 349 12.23 21.51 -8.45
CA LEU A 349 11.53 21.09 -7.23
C LEU A 349 10.98 22.30 -6.44
N HIS A 350 11.73 23.40 -6.37
CA HIS A 350 11.27 24.64 -5.72
C HIS A 350 10.17 25.36 -6.50
N ARG A 351 10.32 25.51 -7.83
CA ARG A 351 9.24 26.04 -8.68
C ARG A 351 7.95 25.22 -8.51
N LEU A 352 8.05 23.89 -8.50
CA LEU A 352 6.91 23.00 -8.30
C LEU A 352 6.33 23.10 -6.87
N ALA A 353 7.17 23.29 -5.84
CA ALA A 353 6.71 23.49 -4.46
C ALA A 353 5.83 24.75 -4.31
N TYR A 354 6.19 25.82 -5.00
CA TYR A 354 5.47 27.10 -5.00
C TYR A 354 4.33 27.19 -6.03
N SER A 355 4.07 26.15 -6.83
CA SER A 355 2.88 26.06 -7.67
C SER A 355 1.69 25.36 -7.01
N PHE A 356 1.87 24.73 -5.85
CA PHE A 356 0.75 24.23 -5.04
C PHE A 356 0.10 25.36 -4.24
N ASP A 357 -1.20 25.25 -4.01
CA ASP A 357 -1.94 26.05 -3.04
C ASP A 357 -2.49 25.15 -1.92
N PRO A 358 -2.07 25.30 -0.65
CA PRO A 358 -0.98 26.18 -0.20
C PRO A 358 0.42 25.67 -0.65
N PRO A 359 1.44 26.55 -0.74
CA PRO A 359 2.80 26.16 -1.13
C PRO A 359 3.42 25.08 -0.22
N VAL A 360 4.18 24.17 -0.81
CA VAL A 360 4.81 23.06 -0.07
C VAL A 360 5.97 23.58 0.78
N THR A 361 5.80 23.51 2.10
CA THR A 361 6.84 23.88 3.07
C THR A 361 7.86 22.76 3.28
N VAL A 362 9.11 23.14 3.60
CA VAL A 362 10.17 22.20 3.99
C VAL A 362 10.56 22.37 5.46
N PHE A 363 10.92 21.27 6.12
CA PHE A 363 11.54 21.28 7.44
C PHE A 363 12.86 20.51 7.44
N GLN A 364 13.79 20.89 8.31
CA GLN A 364 15.07 20.21 8.51
C GLN A 364 15.11 19.61 9.92
N VAL A 365 15.54 18.35 10.02
CA VAL A 365 15.68 17.66 11.31
C VAL A 365 17.06 17.91 11.90
N GLN A 366 17.12 18.14 13.22
CA GLN A 366 18.34 18.51 13.96
C GLN A 366 19.13 17.27 14.43
N LYS A 367 20.46 17.37 14.59
CA LYS A 367 21.30 16.32 15.22
C LYS A 367 20.75 16.00 16.62
N GLY A 368 20.73 14.72 16.99
CA GLY A 368 20.14 14.24 18.24
C GLY A 368 18.61 14.04 18.24
N SER A 369 17.89 14.46 17.19
CA SER A 369 16.45 14.17 17.06
C SER A 369 16.15 12.66 17.05
N HIS A 370 14.98 12.25 17.51
CA HIS A 370 14.57 10.84 17.37
C HIS A 370 14.33 10.48 15.90
N PHE A 371 14.81 9.30 15.48
CA PHE A 371 14.57 8.78 14.13
C PHE A 371 13.09 8.40 13.96
N SER A 372 12.43 8.95 12.94
CA SER A 372 10.99 8.74 12.68
C SER A 372 10.75 8.11 11.31
N GLU A 373 10.20 6.89 11.28
CA GLU A 373 9.97 6.10 10.06
C GLU A 373 8.96 6.73 9.09
N GLY A 374 8.19 7.72 9.52
CA GLY A 374 7.24 8.47 8.67
C GLY A 374 7.91 9.57 7.83
N TYR A 375 9.10 10.02 8.23
CA TYR A 375 9.83 11.11 7.58
C TYR A 375 11.28 10.75 7.22
N MET A 376 11.75 9.55 7.60
CA MET A 376 13.13 9.09 7.40
C MET A 376 13.20 7.64 6.93
N GLU A 377 14.06 7.36 5.95
CA GLU A 377 14.45 6.00 5.59
C GLU A 377 15.75 5.60 6.31
N SER A 378 15.82 4.38 6.86
CA SER A 378 17.04 3.87 7.47
C SER A 378 18.01 3.35 6.40
N VAL A 379 19.19 3.98 6.33
CA VAL A 379 20.36 3.50 5.56
C VAL A 379 20.82 2.12 6.06
N LEU A 380 20.57 1.79 7.34
CA LEU A 380 20.98 0.53 7.95
C LEU A 380 19.92 -0.56 7.75
N GLN A 381 19.78 -1.02 6.50
CA GLN A 381 18.95 -2.18 6.19
C GLN A 381 19.44 -3.41 6.99
N ASN A 382 18.55 -3.95 7.82
CA ASN A 382 18.71 -5.15 8.66
C ASN A 382 19.60 -5.00 9.91
N PHE A 383 19.70 -3.82 10.53
CA PHE A 383 20.31 -3.73 11.87
C PHE A 383 19.32 -4.18 12.95
N ILE A 384 19.61 -5.32 13.61
CA ILE A 384 18.95 -5.73 14.85
C ILE A 384 19.69 -5.01 15.98
N VAL A 385 18.96 -4.22 16.79
CA VAL A 385 19.53 -3.61 17.99
C VAL A 385 19.58 -4.68 19.09
N GLU A 386 20.77 -4.97 19.60
CA GLU A 386 20.95 -5.90 20.73
C GLU A 386 20.42 -5.29 22.03
N GLU A 387 19.98 -6.13 22.97
CA GLU A 387 18.80 -5.82 23.80
C GLU A 387 18.94 -4.75 24.92
N ASN A 388 20.08 -4.05 25.03
CA ASN A 388 20.41 -3.21 26.20
C ASN A 388 20.91 -1.78 25.93
N GLU A 389 20.87 -1.27 24.69
CA GLU A 389 21.25 0.13 24.38
C GLU A 389 20.06 1.01 23.93
N ASP A 390 20.21 2.32 24.10
CA ASP A 390 19.11 3.30 23.94
C ASP A 390 18.60 3.41 22.48
N LYS A 391 17.38 3.93 22.29
CA LYS A 391 16.75 4.02 20.95
C LYS A 391 17.69 4.74 19.95
N PRO A 392 17.89 4.23 18.72
CA PRO A 392 18.75 4.87 17.74
C PRO A 392 18.24 6.27 17.36
N LYS A 393 18.86 7.31 17.95
CA LYS A 393 18.61 8.73 17.63
C LYS A 393 19.45 9.14 16.40
N VAL A 394 19.22 10.33 15.86
CA VAL A 394 19.97 10.86 14.70
C VAL A 394 21.37 11.30 15.16
N VAL A 395 22.25 10.31 15.30
CA VAL A 395 23.61 10.34 15.86
C VAL A 395 23.71 11.16 17.15
N GLU A 396 23.54 10.47 18.27
CA GLU A 396 23.80 11.03 19.60
C GLU A 396 25.30 11.21 19.87
N GLY A 397 25.66 12.38 20.40
CA GLY A 397 26.67 12.47 21.45
C GLY A 397 25.95 12.47 22.80
N THR A 398 26.45 11.75 23.78
CA THR A 398 25.76 11.47 25.04
C THR A 398 25.70 12.66 25.99
N SER A 399 24.50 13.12 26.34
CA SER A 399 24.16 13.69 27.66
C SER A 399 22.62 13.73 27.83
N ALA A 400 22.14 13.74 29.07
CA ALA A 400 20.79 13.27 29.39
C ALA A 400 19.74 14.37 29.70
N SER A 401 18.48 13.92 29.74
CA SER A 401 17.28 14.53 30.37
C SER A 401 16.34 15.37 29.48
N ARG A 402 15.00 15.40 29.66
CA ARG A 402 14.04 14.48 30.36
C ARG A 402 12.57 14.94 30.15
N SER A 403 11.76 14.27 29.31
CA SER A 403 10.34 14.70 29.11
C SER A 403 9.31 13.66 28.59
N GLN A 404 9.53 12.34 28.69
CA GLN A 404 8.62 11.31 28.11
C GLN A 404 7.93 10.23 29.01
N PRO A 405 7.76 10.34 30.35
CA PRO A 405 7.21 9.20 31.14
C PRO A 405 5.77 8.76 30.84
N ARG A 406 4.89 9.64 30.33
CA ARG A 406 3.43 9.39 30.26
C ARG A 406 2.98 8.74 28.95
N ALA A 407 3.46 9.23 27.81
CA ALA A 407 3.15 8.65 26.49
C ALA A 407 3.63 7.19 26.39
N ASN A 408 4.85 6.91 26.88
CA ASN A 408 5.41 5.56 26.87
C ASN A 408 4.51 4.53 27.57
N LYS A 409 3.89 4.87 28.71
CA LYS A 409 3.02 3.95 29.46
C LYS A 409 1.76 3.53 28.69
N LEU A 410 1.19 4.42 27.86
CA LEU A 410 0.07 4.05 27.00
C LEU A 410 0.52 3.07 25.91
N VAL A 411 1.60 3.40 25.19
CA VAL A 411 2.17 2.53 24.13
C VAL A 411 2.52 1.17 24.70
N GLU A 412 3.25 1.12 25.81
CA GLU A 412 3.61 -0.08 26.56
C GLU A 412 2.38 -0.92 26.93
N SER A 413 1.34 -0.30 27.51
CA SER A 413 0.11 -0.99 27.91
C SER A 413 -0.66 -1.61 26.75
N GLN A 414 -0.68 -0.99 25.57
CA GLN A 414 -1.37 -1.54 24.39
C GLN A 414 -0.49 -2.54 23.65
N CYS A 415 0.79 -2.22 23.43
CA CYS A 415 1.76 -3.08 22.76
C CYS A 415 2.05 -4.39 23.50
N ARG A 416 1.95 -4.41 24.84
CA ARG A 416 2.05 -5.66 25.63
C ARG A 416 1.02 -6.73 25.22
N ARG A 417 -0.08 -6.34 24.55
CA ARG A 417 -1.13 -7.27 24.05
C ARG A 417 -0.96 -7.67 22.58
N THR A 418 0.08 -7.22 21.88
CA THR A 418 0.30 -7.57 20.46
C THR A 418 1.25 -8.76 20.29
N ARG A 419 1.30 -9.35 19.10
CA ARG A 419 2.16 -10.52 18.81
C ARG A 419 3.66 -10.17 18.81
N TYR A 420 4.02 -8.91 18.53
CA TYR A 420 5.40 -8.44 18.53
C TYR A 420 5.55 -7.15 19.36
N PRO A 421 5.50 -7.22 20.71
CA PRO A 421 5.44 -6.04 21.59
C PRO A 421 6.61 -5.06 21.43
N LYS A 422 7.86 -5.58 21.36
CA LYS A 422 9.05 -4.73 21.17
C LYS A 422 8.98 -3.94 19.87
N LEU A 423 8.59 -4.58 18.76
CA LEU A 423 8.39 -3.91 17.47
C LEU A 423 7.26 -2.88 17.53
N CYS A 424 6.14 -3.22 18.17
CA CYS A 424 5.00 -2.30 18.37
C CYS A 424 5.44 -1.02 19.10
N MET A 425 6.20 -1.17 20.20
CA MET A 425 6.73 -0.03 20.97
C MET A 425 7.67 0.83 20.12
N THR A 426 8.64 0.23 19.45
CA THR A 426 9.60 0.97 18.61
C THR A 426 8.90 1.70 17.48
N SER A 427 8.06 1.01 16.70
CA SER A 427 7.35 1.58 15.56
C SER A 427 6.34 2.67 15.93
N LEU A 428 5.70 2.63 17.11
CA LEU A 428 4.67 3.59 17.48
C LEU A 428 5.15 4.75 18.36
N SER A 429 6.27 4.60 19.07
CA SER A 429 6.68 5.60 20.06
C SER A 429 7.01 7.01 19.51
N ASN A 430 7.08 7.19 18.19
CA ASN A 430 7.25 8.48 17.52
C ASN A 430 5.92 9.12 17.04
N TYR A 431 4.81 8.38 17.07
CA TYR A 431 3.49 8.81 16.58
C TYR A 431 2.50 9.11 17.73
N VAL A 432 2.98 9.13 18.97
CA VAL A 432 2.16 9.11 20.18
C VAL A 432 2.61 10.21 21.15
N THR A 433 1.69 11.07 21.52
CA THR A 433 1.86 12.12 22.53
C THR A 433 1.21 11.69 23.85
N PRO A 434 1.41 12.43 24.96
CA PRO A 434 0.68 12.18 26.20
C PRO A 434 -0.86 12.34 26.12
N ALA A 435 -1.39 12.85 25.00
CA ALA A 435 -2.82 13.08 24.74
C ALA A 435 -3.36 12.24 23.57
N THR A 436 -2.64 11.19 23.15
CA THR A 436 -3.04 10.34 22.02
C THR A 436 -4.04 9.27 22.44
N GLU A 437 -5.21 9.25 21.80
CA GLU A 437 -6.28 8.30 22.09
C GLU A 437 -6.09 6.91 21.43
N PRO A 438 -6.74 5.84 21.92
CA PRO A 438 -6.63 4.49 21.35
C PRO A 438 -6.95 4.39 19.85
N GLN A 439 -7.88 5.21 19.34
CA GLN A 439 -8.20 5.31 17.90
C GLN A 439 -7.00 5.83 17.10
N GLN A 440 -6.37 6.92 17.58
CA GLN A 440 -5.20 7.52 16.95
C GLN A 440 -4.00 6.57 16.99
N LEU A 441 -3.83 5.80 18.07
CA LEU A 441 -2.80 4.75 18.17
C LEU A 441 -3.03 3.63 17.15
N ALA A 442 -4.29 3.20 16.94
CA ALA A 442 -4.63 2.25 15.89
C ALA A 442 -4.35 2.82 14.50
N GLN A 443 -4.74 4.08 14.23
CA GLN A 443 -4.49 4.74 12.94
C GLN A 443 -2.99 4.92 12.66
N ALA A 444 -2.19 5.22 13.67
CA ALA A 444 -0.73 5.24 13.57
C ALA A 444 -0.17 3.86 13.19
N ALA A 445 -0.69 2.77 13.76
CA ALA A 445 -0.25 1.41 13.43
C ALA A 445 -0.62 0.98 11.99
N LEU A 446 -1.81 1.38 11.50
CA LEU A 446 -2.18 1.17 10.10
C LEU A 446 -1.28 1.99 9.16
N LYS A 447 -1.04 3.28 9.47
CA LYS A 447 -0.15 4.16 8.69
C LYS A 447 1.30 3.64 8.64
N VAL A 448 1.85 3.14 9.75
CA VAL A 448 3.16 2.45 9.76
C VAL A 448 3.13 1.22 8.85
N SER A 449 2.09 0.40 8.94
CA SER A 449 1.96 -0.83 8.16
C SER A 449 1.91 -0.54 6.65
N LEU A 450 1.10 0.45 6.24
CA LEU A 450 1.04 0.98 4.88
C LEU A 450 2.41 1.45 4.38
N VAL A 451 3.13 2.25 5.18
CA VAL A 451 4.48 2.73 4.84
C VAL A 451 5.46 1.57 4.64
N LYS A 452 5.49 0.56 5.53
CA LYS A 452 6.33 -0.64 5.35
C LYS A 452 5.98 -1.42 4.08
N ALA A 453 4.69 -1.54 3.77
CA ALA A 453 4.22 -2.21 2.55
C ALA A 453 4.66 -1.46 1.28
N ILE A 454 4.54 -0.12 1.24
CA ILE A 454 4.98 0.72 0.12
C ILE A 454 6.50 0.59 -0.12
N TYR A 455 7.33 0.70 0.92
CA TYR A 455 8.79 0.51 0.79
C TYR A 455 9.16 -0.93 0.36
N THR A 456 8.36 -1.92 0.74
CA THR A 456 8.55 -3.31 0.30
C THR A 456 8.16 -3.48 -1.17
N LYS A 457 7.00 -2.95 -1.60
CA LYS A 457 6.54 -2.91 -3.00
C LYS A 457 7.60 -2.30 -3.92
N ALA A 458 8.17 -1.15 -3.53
CA ALA A 458 9.22 -0.47 -4.29
C ALA A 458 10.50 -1.33 -4.43
N TYR A 459 10.91 -2.01 -3.37
CA TYR A 459 12.07 -2.92 -3.39
C TYR A 459 11.81 -4.15 -4.27
N VAL A 460 10.67 -4.83 -4.10
CA VAL A 460 10.34 -6.04 -4.86
C VAL A 460 10.16 -5.71 -6.35
N ASN A 461 9.58 -4.56 -6.70
CA ASN A 461 9.47 -4.06 -8.09
C ASN A 461 10.85 -3.89 -8.74
N LYS A 462 11.80 -3.27 -8.01
CA LYS A 462 13.19 -3.13 -8.48
C LYS A 462 13.85 -4.47 -8.76
N VAL A 463 13.67 -5.47 -7.87
CA VAL A 463 14.18 -6.83 -8.09
C VAL A 463 13.49 -7.51 -9.27
N CYS A 464 12.16 -7.42 -9.36
CA CYS A 464 11.36 -7.99 -10.44
C CYS A 464 11.85 -7.53 -11.83
N LYS A 465 12.11 -6.22 -11.99
CA LYS A 465 12.68 -5.65 -13.23
C LYS A 465 14.08 -6.18 -13.54
N GLN A 466 14.94 -6.37 -12.54
CA GLN A 466 16.27 -6.95 -12.71
C GLN A 466 16.21 -8.44 -13.11
N LEU A 467 15.29 -9.21 -12.53
CA LEU A 467 15.05 -10.61 -12.88
C LEU A 467 14.47 -10.77 -14.29
N GLN A 468 13.61 -9.83 -14.72
CA GLN A 468 13.08 -9.77 -16.08
C GLN A 468 14.18 -9.53 -17.12
N GLN A 469 15.04 -8.52 -16.88
CA GLN A 469 16.17 -8.18 -17.75
C GLN A 469 17.18 -9.34 -17.89
N THR A 470 17.40 -10.08 -16.80
CA THR A 470 18.32 -11.23 -16.77
C THR A 470 17.65 -12.56 -17.17
N LYS A 471 16.37 -12.56 -17.55
CA LYS A 471 15.56 -13.75 -17.87
C LYS A 471 15.65 -14.84 -16.79
N SER A 472 15.70 -14.44 -15.53
CA SER A 472 15.87 -15.36 -14.40
C SER A 472 14.63 -16.23 -14.19
N LYS A 473 14.85 -17.51 -13.86
CA LYS A 473 13.78 -18.46 -13.50
C LYS A 473 13.03 -18.08 -12.21
N ASP A 474 13.62 -17.21 -11.39
CA ASP A 474 12.98 -16.66 -10.19
C ASP A 474 12.01 -15.49 -10.50
N TYR A 475 11.92 -15.01 -11.75
CA TYR A 475 11.10 -13.85 -12.11
C TYR A 475 9.63 -14.02 -11.71
N GLN A 476 9.02 -15.18 -12.00
CA GLN A 476 7.59 -15.38 -11.75
C GLN A 476 7.27 -15.31 -10.25
N ALA A 477 7.94 -16.10 -9.41
CA ALA A 477 7.70 -16.10 -7.96
C ALA A 477 7.93 -14.72 -7.29
N VAL A 478 8.81 -13.88 -7.86
CA VAL A 478 9.03 -12.50 -7.39
C VAL A 478 7.99 -11.52 -7.95
N LYS A 479 7.42 -11.79 -9.14
CA LYS A 479 6.27 -11.06 -9.70
C LYS A 479 4.98 -11.38 -8.95
N ASP A 480 4.73 -12.66 -8.64
CA ASP A 480 3.57 -13.10 -7.85
C ASP A 480 3.59 -12.44 -6.46
N CYS A 481 4.75 -12.42 -5.80
CA CYS A 481 4.94 -11.67 -4.56
C CYS A 481 4.79 -10.15 -4.74
N LEU A 482 5.26 -9.56 -5.85
CA LEU A 482 5.10 -8.12 -6.11
C LEU A 482 3.61 -7.73 -6.14
N ASP A 483 2.77 -8.59 -6.72
CA ASP A 483 1.34 -8.34 -6.84
C ASP A 483 0.63 -8.54 -5.50
N GLN A 484 0.95 -9.60 -4.75
CA GLN A 484 0.50 -9.78 -3.36
C GLN A 484 0.87 -8.58 -2.45
N ILE A 485 2.08 -8.04 -2.57
CA ILE A 485 2.50 -6.83 -1.85
C ILE A 485 1.84 -5.56 -2.44
N SER A 486 1.45 -5.57 -3.72
CA SER A 486 0.70 -4.49 -4.35
C SER A 486 -0.71 -4.38 -3.78
N ASP A 487 -1.40 -5.51 -3.66
CA ASP A 487 -2.75 -5.61 -3.15
C ASP A 487 -2.77 -5.35 -1.64
N GLY A 488 -1.77 -5.87 -0.92
CA GLY A 488 -1.54 -5.53 0.48
C GLY A 488 -1.36 -4.03 0.74
N VAL A 489 -0.75 -3.27 -0.18
CA VAL A 489 -0.70 -1.79 -0.09
C VAL A 489 -2.09 -1.16 -0.24
N SER A 490 -2.89 -1.62 -1.22
CA SER A 490 -4.25 -1.11 -1.44
C SER A 490 -5.17 -1.41 -0.25
N LEU A 491 -5.11 -2.63 0.28
CA LEU A 491 -5.88 -3.06 1.46
C LEU A 491 -5.48 -2.29 2.73
N LEU A 492 -4.18 -1.99 2.90
CA LEU A 492 -3.70 -1.14 3.99
C LEU A 492 -4.09 0.34 3.83
N PHE A 493 -4.16 0.86 2.60
CA PHE A 493 -4.66 2.20 2.32
C PHE A 493 -6.14 2.31 2.70
N ASN A 494 -6.99 1.42 2.17
CA ASN A 494 -8.41 1.35 2.50
C ASN A 494 -8.63 1.24 4.03
N SER A 495 -7.82 0.44 4.72
CA SER A 495 -7.88 0.30 6.18
C SER A 495 -7.63 1.61 6.95
N VAL A 496 -6.79 2.51 6.43
CA VAL A 496 -6.51 3.82 7.05
C VAL A 496 -7.70 4.77 6.88
N GLU A 497 -8.30 4.80 5.70
CA GLU A 497 -9.45 5.67 5.38
C GLU A 497 -10.72 5.19 6.10
N GLU A 498 -10.99 3.88 6.13
CA GLU A 498 -12.12 3.28 6.84
C GLU A 498 -12.09 3.57 8.36
N LEU A 499 -10.89 3.59 8.96
CA LEU A 499 -10.71 4.03 10.35
C LEU A 499 -10.91 5.55 10.54
N HIS A 500 -10.85 6.34 9.46
CA HIS A 500 -11.21 7.75 9.50
C HIS A 500 -12.73 7.95 9.41
N HIS A 501 -13.42 7.20 8.52
CA HIS A 501 -14.88 7.20 8.37
C HIS A 501 -15.63 6.68 9.61
N LEU A 502 -15.01 5.77 10.38
CA LEU A 502 -15.46 5.31 11.71
C LEU A 502 -15.74 6.42 12.75
N ASN A 503 -15.50 7.69 12.42
CA ASN A 503 -15.75 8.87 13.26
C ASN A 503 -16.94 9.75 12.78
N LEU A 504 -17.65 9.35 11.71
CA LEU A 504 -18.72 10.11 11.07
C LEU A 504 -20.07 9.37 11.05
N ASP A 505 -20.03 8.04 10.90
CA ASP A 505 -21.19 7.19 10.65
C ASP A 505 -21.81 6.58 11.92
N LYS A 506 -22.98 5.96 11.82
CA LYS A 506 -23.80 5.58 13.01
C LYS A 506 -23.31 4.29 13.66
N GLU A 507 -23.78 4.03 14.88
CA GLU A 507 -23.43 2.82 15.66
C GLU A 507 -23.72 1.50 14.92
N SER A 508 -24.70 1.49 14.01
CA SER A 508 -24.99 0.36 13.09
C SER A 508 -23.89 0.12 12.06
N GLU A 509 -23.25 1.18 11.57
CA GLU A 509 -22.24 1.13 10.50
C GLU A 509 -20.84 0.83 11.07
N PHE A 510 -20.59 1.21 12.33
CA PHE A 510 -19.37 0.86 13.09
C PHE A 510 -18.99 -0.63 13.00
N VAL A 511 -19.98 -1.52 13.09
CA VAL A 511 -19.77 -2.97 13.01
C VAL A 511 -19.28 -3.41 11.62
N TRP A 512 -19.81 -2.79 10.57
CA TRP A 512 -19.45 -3.07 9.18
C TRP A 512 -18.04 -2.56 8.84
N HIS A 513 -17.76 -1.28 9.15
CA HIS A 513 -16.41 -0.71 8.96
C HIS A 513 -15.34 -1.47 9.74
N ARG A 514 -15.65 -1.91 10.97
CA ARG A 514 -14.77 -2.79 11.74
C ARG A 514 -14.51 -4.10 11.01
N SER A 515 -15.54 -4.73 10.45
CA SER A 515 -15.40 -5.98 9.69
C SER A 515 -14.52 -5.79 8.45
N ASN A 516 -14.63 -4.66 7.75
CA ASN A 516 -13.77 -4.32 6.61
C ASN A 516 -12.30 -4.23 7.02
N VAL A 517 -11.96 -3.40 8.01
CA VAL A 517 -10.57 -3.27 8.51
C VAL A 517 -10.03 -4.61 9.03
N GLN A 518 -10.82 -5.39 9.77
CA GLN A 518 -10.41 -6.73 10.23
C GLN A 518 -10.14 -7.69 9.06
N THR A 519 -10.99 -7.67 8.03
CA THR A 519 -10.87 -8.53 6.85
C THR A 519 -9.63 -8.15 6.04
N TRP A 520 -9.49 -6.89 5.65
CA TRP A 520 -8.37 -6.41 4.82
C TRP A 520 -7.02 -6.65 5.50
N LEU A 521 -6.88 -6.42 6.80
CA LEU A 521 -5.65 -6.72 7.54
C LEU A 521 -5.35 -8.23 7.61
N SER A 522 -6.38 -9.07 7.64
CA SER A 522 -6.22 -10.54 7.62
C SER A 522 -5.84 -11.05 6.22
N THR A 523 -6.37 -10.44 5.16
CA THR A 523 -5.95 -10.68 3.78
C THR A 523 -4.50 -10.26 3.57
N VAL A 524 -4.12 -9.03 3.97
CA VAL A 524 -2.73 -8.53 3.93
C VAL A 524 -1.77 -9.51 4.63
N LEU A 525 -2.15 -10.06 5.79
CA LEU A 525 -1.35 -11.07 6.50
C LEU A 525 -1.24 -12.38 5.71
N THR A 526 -2.31 -12.82 5.04
CA THR A 526 -2.31 -14.02 4.20
C THR A 526 -1.41 -13.83 2.96
N ASP A 527 -1.48 -12.66 2.32
CA ASP A 527 -0.70 -12.33 1.12
C ASP A 527 0.82 -12.27 1.41
N VAL A 528 1.23 -11.65 2.52
CA VAL A 528 2.65 -11.57 2.90
C VAL A 528 3.23 -12.95 3.27
N PHE A 529 2.46 -13.84 3.91
CA PHE A 529 2.90 -15.22 4.14
C PHE A 529 2.99 -16.00 2.82
N THR A 530 1.99 -15.88 1.94
CA THR A 530 1.99 -16.56 0.64
C THR A 530 3.17 -16.12 -0.24
N CYS A 531 3.52 -14.83 -0.26
CA CYS A 531 4.75 -14.35 -0.92
C CYS A 531 6.00 -15.02 -0.33
N MET A 532 6.10 -15.09 1.00
CA MET A 532 7.27 -15.67 1.65
C MET A 532 7.43 -17.15 1.32
N ASP A 533 6.35 -17.91 1.18
CA ASP A 533 6.41 -19.34 0.83
C ASP A 533 6.67 -19.56 -0.67
N GLY A 534 6.09 -18.73 -1.54
CA GLY A 534 6.35 -18.73 -2.98
C GLY A 534 7.82 -18.47 -3.34
N ILE A 535 8.54 -17.67 -2.55
CA ILE A 535 9.98 -17.40 -2.74
C ILE A 535 10.83 -18.52 -2.08
N SER A 536 10.60 -19.77 -2.47
CA SER A 536 11.34 -20.95 -2.00
C SER A 536 12.47 -21.38 -2.97
N GLY A 537 13.38 -22.26 -2.49
CA GLY A 537 14.45 -22.88 -3.29
C GLY A 537 15.88 -22.40 -3.02
N TYR A 538 16.75 -23.34 -2.60
CA TYR A 538 18.13 -23.13 -2.13
C TYR A 538 19.23 -23.22 -3.23
N LYS A 539 18.96 -22.79 -4.47
CA LYS A 539 20.04 -22.74 -5.49
C LYS A 539 20.95 -21.54 -5.21
N LEU A 540 22.28 -21.73 -5.30
CA LEU A 540 23.27 -20.79 -4.74
C LEU A 540 23.25 -19.40 -5.39
N GLY A 541 22.80 -19.28 -6.64
CA GLY A 541 22.50 -17.99 -7.26
C GLY A 541 21.21 -17.38 -6.72
N GLY A 542 21.28 -16.17 -6.16
CA GLY A 542 20.10 -15.38 -5.76
C GLY A 542 19.70 -15.44 -4.28
N TYR A 543 20.28 -16.34 -3.46
CA TYR A 543 19.94 -16.51 -2.03
C TYR A 543 19.83 -15.19 -1.25
N LYS A 544 20.82 -14.29 -1.37
CA LYS A 544 20.83 -12.99 -0.67
C LYS A 544 19.64 -12.09 -1.04
N VAL A 545 19.19 -12.15 -2.29
CA VAL A 545 18.03 -11.37 -2.77
C VAL A 545 16.74 -11.97 -2.22
N LYS A 546 16.55 -13.29 -2.33
CA LYS A 546 15.40 -14.02 -1.77
C LYS A 546 15.27 -13.77 -0.26
N ALA A 547 16.36 -13.88 0.49
CA ALA A 547 16.40 -13.59 1.92
C ALA A 547 16.04 -12.12 2.24
N THR A 548 16.49 -11.16 1.42
CA THR A 548 16.15 -9.74 1.63
C THR A 548 14.67 -9.43 1.34
N ILE A 549 14.06 -10.10 0.35
CA ILE A 549 12.61 -10.01 0.13
C ILE A 549 11.88 -10.57 1.35
N LYS A 550 12.17 -11.81 1.78
CA LYS A 550 11.50 -12.41 2.95
C LYS A 550 11.66 -11.55 4.22
N ALA A 551 12.83 -10.99 4.48
CA ALA A 551 13.04 -10.11 5.64
C ALA A 551 12.17 -8.84 5.60
N LYS A 552 12.01 -8.21 4.43
CA LYS A 552 11.13 -7.04 4.26
C LYS A 552 9.65 -7.40 4.37
N VAL A 553 9.23 -8.47 3.72
CA VAL A 553 7.85 -8.97 3.73
C VAL A 553 7.43 -9.44 5.13
N LEU A 554 8.33 -10.12 5.86
CA LEU A 554 8.13 -10.46 7.27
C LEU A 554 7.95 -9.21 8.14
N ASN A 555 8.69 -8.12 7.87
CA ASN A 555 8.52 -6.88 8.62
C ASN A 555 7.12 -6.27 8.40
N VAL A 556 6.58 -6.31 7.16
CA VAL A 556 5.18 -5.96 6.87
C VAL A 556 4.23 -6.85 7.68
N ALA A 557 4.40 -8.16 7.64
CA ALA A 557 3.58 -9.11 8.41
C ALA A 557 3.57 -8.80 9.91
N GLN A 558 4.73 -8.46 10.48
CA GLN A 558 4.86 -8.16 11.91
C GLN A 558 4.18 -6.83 12.30
N VAL A 559 4.32 -5.76 11.51
CA VAL A 559 3.63 -4.49 11.81
C VAL A 559 2.13 -4.58 11.58
N THR A 560 1.67 -5.23 10.50
CA THR A 560 0.24 -5.45 10.22
C THR A 560 -0.41 -6.29 11.34
N SER A 561 0.28 -7.33 11.84
CA SER A 561 -0.20 -8.14 12.96
C SER A 561 -0.31 -7.33 14.26
N ASN A 562 0.61 -6.40 14.51
CA ASN A 562 0.49 -5.45 15.63
C ASN A 562 -0.67 -4.46 15.41
N ALA A 563 -0.84 -3.93 14.19
CA ALA A 563 -1.90 -2.98 13.87
C ALA A 563 -3.31 -3.60 14.02
N LEU A 564 -3.51 -4.83 13.54
CA LEU A 564 -4.75 -5.59 13.74
C LEU A 564 -5.04 -5.81 15.24
N ALA A 565 -4.04 -6.16 16.04
CA ALA A 565 -4.21 -6.34 17.49
C ALA A 565 -4.59 -5.03 18.21
N LEU A 566 -4.00 -3.90 17.81
CA LEU A 566 -4.31 -2.57 18.36
C LEU A 566 -5.70 -2.08 17.91
N PHE A 567 -6.04 -2.25 16.64
CA PHE A 567 -7.36 -1.92 16.10
C PHE A 567 -8.46 -2.72 16.80
N ASN A 568 -8.27 -4.04 16.99
CA ASN A 568 -9.18 -4.87 17.77
C ASN A 568 -9.29 -4.38 19.23
N GLY A 569 -8.18 -3.96 19.85
CA GLY A 569 -8.16 -3.40 21.21
C GLY A 569 -8.82 -2.02 21.35
N TYR A 570 -8.87 -1.24 20.26
CA TYR A 570 -9.68 -0.01 20.16
C TYR A 570 -11.17 -0.36 19.98
N ALA A 571 -11.49 -1.18 18.99
CA ALA A 571 -12.87 -1.46 18.58
C ALA A 571 -13.71 -2.18 19.66
N VAL A 572 -13.08 -2.93 20.57
CA VAL A 572 -13.76 -3.46 21.77
C VAL A 572 -14.13 -2.33 22.73
N ARG A 573 -13.16 -1.49 23.14
CA ARG A 573 -13.40 -0.41 24.11
C ARG A 573 -14.40 0.63 23.63
N HIS A 574 -14.50 0.84 22.32
CA HIS A 574 -15.53 1.71 21.74
C HIS A 574 -16.94 1.21 22.09
N ARG A 575 -17.22 -0.09 21.90
CA ARG A 575 -18.49 -0.72 22.26
C ARG A 575 -18.76 -0.60 23.77
N ASP A 576 -17.77 -0.90 24.60
CA ASP A 576 -17.89 -0.85 26.07
C ASP A 576 -18.25 0.57 26.56
N SER A 577 -17.65 1.59 25.96
CA SER A 577 -17.86 3.00 26.33
C SER A 577 -19.26 3.50 25.97
N HIS A 578 -19.79 3.10 24.81
CA HIS A 578 -21.15 3.46 24.39
C HIS A 578 -22.22 2.75 25.23
N HIS A 579 -22.05 1.44 25.52
CA HIS A 579 -22.97 0.71 26.41
C HIS A 579 -22.98 1.28 27.85
N SER A 580 -21.86 1.84 28.33
CA SER A 580 -21.79 2.50 29.65
C SER A 580 -22.48 3.88 29.71
N ASN A 581 -22.69 4.54 28.56
CA ASN A 581 -23.42 5.81 28.48
C ASN A 581 -24.93 5.62 28.24
N SER A 582 -25.34 4.66 27.41
CA SER A 582 -26.77 4.37 27.21
C SER A 582 -27.43 3.89 28.53
N GLY A 583 -26.71 3.13 29.34
CA GLY A 583 -27.14 2.70 30.68
C GLY A 583 -27.27 3.81 31.74
N LYS A 584 -26.92 5.08 31.43
CA LYS A 584 -27.04 6.22 32.36
C LYS A 584 -28.20 7.17 32.07
N ILE A 585 -28.84 7.05 30.91
CA ILE A 585 -29.95 7.94 30.51
C ILE A 585 -31.29 7.44 31.07
N ASN A 586 -31.41 6.13 31.36
CA ASN A 586 -32.61 5.53 31.94
C ASN A 586 -32.42 5.18 33.42
N LYS A 587 -32.61 6.17 34.30
CA LYS A 587 -33.19 5.96 35.63
C LYS A 587 -34.35 6.96 35.83
N PRO A 588 -35.50 6.52 36.37
CA PRO A 588 -36.62 7.39 36.68
C PRO A 588 -36.35 8.27 37.90
#